data_AF-A0A1J4L207-F1
#
_entry.id   AF-A0A1J4L207-F1
#
_cell.length_a   1.000
_cell.length_b   1.000
_cell.length_c   1.000
_cell.angle_alpha   90.00
_cell.angle_beta   90.00
_cell.angle_gamma   90.00
#
_symmetry.space_group_name_H-M   'P 1'
#
loop_
_entity.id
_entity.type
_entity.pdbx_description
1 polymer ?
#
loop_
_entity_poly.entity_id
_entity_poly.type
_entity_poly.pdbx_seq_one_letter_code
_entity_poly.pdbx_strand_id
1 'polypeptide(L)'
;MAMNDLYGFSKECELKAGPDSFEFVTKVFEYLPIAHIINDKVFVVHGGISPNSDMTIESLQKINRVMQPPEDGPLNDVLWSDPADDNGATAVRGGAVLFDSTMTHEFLSKNNLELLIRSHQVVKEGYRIQHDGKCITVFSAPNYVGKVGNLGCVMKIIIEDGKDLKYELNTFDALPFPFDFEPMLYCDMERFRC
;
A
#
# COMPACT_ATOMS: atom_id res chain seq x y z
N MET A 1 -6.67 4.42 16.00
CA MET A 1 -5.69 5.51 16.30
C MET A 1 -5.09 6.00 15.00
N ALA A 2 -4.99 7.31 14.77
CA ALA A 2 -4.54 7.86 13.49
C ALA A 2 -3.03 7.64 13.29
N MET A 3 -2.64 7.02 12.17
CA MET A 3 -1.26 6.68 11.83
C MET A 3 -0.31 7.88 11.89
N ASN A 4 -0.78 9.05 11.47
CA ASN A 4 0.06 10.26 11.37
C ASN A 4 0.51 10.80 12.74
N ASP A 5 -0.29 10.63 13.79
CA ASP A 5 0.08 11.07 15.15
C ASP A 5 1.12 10.13 15.75
N LEU A 6 0.95 8.83 15.53
CA LEU A 6 1.83 7.80 16.09
C LEU A 6 3.19 7.77 15.38
N TYR A 7 3.19 7.89 14.05
CA TYR A 7 4.37 7.76 13.19
C TYR A 7 5.00 9.10 12.77
N GLY A 8 4.62 10.19 13.46
CA GLY A 8 5.39 11.44 13.48
C GLY A 8 5.06 12.46 12.39
N PHE A 9 4.26 12.13 11.37
CA PHE A 9 3.91 13.06 10.29
C PHE A 9 3.13 14.28 10.82
N SER A 10 2.20 14.07 11.74
CA SER A 10 1.42 15.14 12.39
C SER A 10 2.35 16.15 13.04
N LYS A 11 3.30 15.66 13.85
CA LYS A 11 4.23 16.52 14.57
C LYS A 11 5.25 17.20 13.66
N GLU A 12 5.69 16.52 12.61
CA GLU A 12 6.59 17.08 11.62
C GLU A 12 5.95 18.27 10.88
N CYS A 13 4.68 18.14 10.47
CA CYS A 13 3.91 19.22 9.86
C CYS A 13 3.82 20.44 10.79
N GLU A 14 3.39 20.24 12.04
CA GLU A 14 3.28 21.33 13.02
C GLU A 14 4.60 22.10 13.19
N LEU A 15 5.71 21.37 13.34
CA LEU A 15 7.02 21.97 13.62
C LEU A 15 7.64 22.66 12.40
N LYS A 16 7.43 22.14 11.20
CA LYS A 16 8.06 22.67 9.97
C LYS A 16 7.19 23.67 9.23
N ALA A 17 5.86 23.50 9.26
CA ALA A 17 4.91 24.26 8.46
C ALA A 17 3.87 25.05 9.28
N GLY A 18 3.89 24.91 10.62
CA GLY A 18 3.02 25.66 11.54
C GLY A 18 1.83 24.83 12.05
N PRO A 19 1.15 25.31 13.11
CA PRO A 19 0.23 24.51 13.93
C PRO A 19 -0.96 23.94 13.16
N ASP A 20 -1.53 24.67 12.20
CA ASP A 20 -2.74 24.22 11.48
C ASP A 20 -2.42 23.38 10.23
N SER A 21 -1.15 23.24 9.87
CA SER A 21 -0.73 22.62 8.60
C SER A 21 -1.17 21.15 8.48
N PHE A 22 -1.12 20.39 9.58
CA PHE A 22 -1.54 19.00 9.59
C PHE A 22 -3.04 18.83 9.32
N GLU A 23 -3.88 19.74 9.83
CA GLU A 23 -5.33 19.71 9.55
C GLU A 23 -5.60 19.93 8.06
N PHE A 24 -4.89 20.88 7.43
CA PHE A 24 -5.01 21.12 5.98
C PHE A 24 -4.56 19.91 5.16
N VAL A 25 -3.44 19.28 5.50
CA VAL A 25 -2.95 18.09 4.80
C VAL A 25 -3.91 16.91 4.99
N THR A 26 -4.48 16.74 6.18
CA THR A 26 -5.46 15.70 6.46
C THR A 26 -6.69 15.84 5.56
N LYS A 27 -7.19 17.06 5.37
CA LYS A 27 -8.27 17.34 4.41
C LYS A 27 -7.88 16.96 2.99
N VAL A 28 -6.63 17.17 2.57
CA VAL A 28 -6.16 16.74 1.23
C VAL A 28 -6.10 15.22 1.12
N PHE A 29 -5.64 14.52 2.16
CA PHE A 29 -5.56 13.05 2.17
C PHE A 29 -6.93 12.38 1.97
N GLU A 30 -8.00 12.95 2.51
CA GLU A 30 -9.37 12.44 2.34
C GLU A 30 -9.87 12.51 0.88
N TYR A 31 -9.24 13.32 0.02
CA TYR A 31 -9.59 13.40 -1.41
C TYR A 31 -8.77 12.48 -2.29
N LEU A 32 -7.68 11.89 -1.79
CA LEU A 32 -6.83 11.00 -2.56
C LEU A 32 -7.65 9.83 -3.13
N PRO A 33 -7.40 9.41 -4.39
CA PRO A 33 -7.99 8.19 -4.92
C PRO A 33 -7.46 6.97 -4.17
N ILE A 34 -8.32 5.97 -3.97
CA ILE A 34 -7.99 4.75 -3.22
C ILE A 34 -7.39 3.64 -4.10
N ALA A 35 -7.64 3.69 -5.40
CA ALA A 35 -7.14 2.73 -6.37
C ALA A 35 -7.09 3.34 -7.78
N HIS A 36 -6.36 2.69 -8.68
CA HIS A 36 -6.26 3.07 -10.09
C HIS A 36 -6.43 1.85 -10.99
N ILE A 37 -6.94 2.06 -12.20
CA ILE A 37 -6.96 1.06 -13.26
C ILE A 37 -6.09 1.59 -14.40
N ILE A 38 -5.17 0.77 -14.88
CA ILE A 38 -4.28 1.08 -15.99
C ILE A 38 -4.65 0.19 -17.18
N ASN A 39 -4.96 0.84 -18.30
CA ASN A 39 -5.27 0.21 -19.58
C ASN A 39 -6.37 -0.87 -19.49
N ASP A 40 -7.35 -0.69 -18.59
CA ASP A 40 -8.42 -1.67 -18.30
C ASP A 40 -7.94 -3.09 -17.93
N LYS A 41 -6.66 -3.25 -17.59
CA LYS A 41 -6.03 -4.56 -17.31
C LYS A 41 -5.42 -4.66 -15.92
N VAL A 42 -4.90 -3.56 -15.38
CA VAL A 42 -4.14 -3.60 -14.13
C VAL A 42 -4.83 -2.79 -13.07
N PHE A 43 -5.13 -3.42 -11.94
CA PHE A 43 -5.65 -2.73 -10.76
C PHE A 43 -4.52 -2.45 -9.78
N VAL A 44 -4.39 -1.19 -9.38
CA VAL A 44 -3.34 -0.71 -8.49
C VAL A 44 -3.97 -0.16 -7.22
N VAL A 45 -3.51 -0.64 -6.06
CA VAL A 45 -4.08 -0.31 -4.75
C VAL A 45 -2.99 -0.29 -3.68
N HIS A 46 -3.18 0.40 -2.55
CA HIS A 46 -2.14 0.42 -1.51
C HIS A 46 -2.05 -0.92 -0.75
N GLY A 47 -3.14 -1.30 -0.11
CA GLY A 47 -3.32 -2.54 0.65
C GLY A 47 -3.55 -3.71 -0.28
N GLY A 48 -4.80 -4.07 -0.54
CA GLY A 48 -5.11 -5.15 -1.46
C GLY A 48 -6.58 -5.16 -1.85
N ILE A 49 -7.17 -6.35 -1.88
CA ILE A 49 -8.60 -6.55 -2.10
C ILE A 49 -9.27 -6.99 -0.81
N SER A 50 -10.60 -6.88 -0.75
CA SER A 50 -11.37 -7.42 0.36
C SER A 50 -11.42 -8.95 0.29
N PRO A 51 -11.42 -9.64 1.44
CA PRO A 51 -11.75 -11.06 1.51
C PRO A 51 -13.22 -11.32 1.20
N ASN A 52 -14.07 -10.28 1.19
CA ASN A 52 -15.43 -10.38 0.72
C ASN A 52 -15.46 -10.45 -0.82
N SER A 53 -15.91 -11.58 -1.36
CA SER A 53 -16.02 -11.84 -2.80
C SER A 53 -17.01 -10.94 -3.54
N ASP A 54 -17.82 -10.16 -2.81
CA ASP A 54 -18.76 -9.21 -3.41
C ASP A 54 -18.07 -7.96 -3.98
N MET A 55 -16.82 -7.66 -3.59
CA MET A 55 -16.11 -6.48 -4.07
C MET A 55 -15.98 -6.45 -5.61
N THR A 56 -16.33 -5.31 -6.21
CA THR A 56 -16.14 -5.00 -7.63
C THR A 56 -15.56 -3.60 -7.82
N ILE A 57 -15.06 -3.29 -9.00
CA ILE A 57 -14.67 -1.92 -9.36
C ILE A 57 -15.85 -0.96 -9.20
N GLU A 58 -17.04 -1.37 -9.63
CA GLU A 58 -18.26 -0.56 -9.50
C GLU A 58 -18.61 -0.29 -8.03
N SER A 59 -18.46 -1.28 -7.13
CA SER A 59 -18.70 -1.06 -5.71
C SER A 59 -17.67 -0.10 -5.11
N LEU A 60 -16.41 -0.19 -5.52
CA LEU A 60 -15.34 0.70 -5.05
C LEU A 60 -15.58 2.16 -5.48
N GLN A 61 -16.05 2.37 -6.72
CA GLN A 61 -16.38 3.71 -7.23
C GLN A 61 -17.52 4.40 -6.47
N LYS A 62 -18.40 3.63 -5.82
CA LYS A 62 -19.53 4.14 -5.03
C LYS A 62 -19.15 4.53 -3.59
N ILE A 63 -17.94 4.21 -3.14
CA ILE A 63 -17.50 4.53 -1.78
C ILE A 63 -17.37 6.04 -1.60
N ASN A 64 -18.04 6.58 -0.58
CA ASN A 64 -17.73 7.93 -0.11
C ASN A 64 -16.41 7.91 0.68
N ARG A 65 -15.32 8.23 0.01
CA ARG A 65 -13.97 8.18 0.57
C ARG A 65 -13.53 9.47 1.27
N VAL A 66 -14.32 10.54 1.21
CA VAL A 66 -13.97 11.84 1.81
C VAL A 66 -14.25 11.78 3.31
N MET A 67 -13.43 10.97 4.00
CA MET A 67 -13.50 10.66 5.42
C MET A 67 -12.23 9.96 5.86
N GLN A 68 -12.01 9.90 7.18
CA GLN A 68 -11.06 8.96 7.75
C GLN A 68 -11.50 7.51 7.47
N PRO A 69 -10.57 6.59 7.13
CA PRO A 69 -10.91 5.20 6.90
C PRO A 69 -11.60 4.58 8.14
N PRO A 70 -12.71 3.85 7.97
CA PRO A 70 -13.34 3.10 9.05
C PRO A 70 -12.43 1.96 9.55
N GLU A 71 -12.79 1.36 10.68
CA GLU A 71 -12.06 0.20 11.24
C GLU A 71 -12.27 -1.08 10.42
N ASP A 72 -13.34 -1.15 9.63
CA ASP A 72 -13.70 -2.30 8.80
C ASP A 72 -14.32 -1.89 7.44
N GLY A 73 -14.54 -2.88 6.58
CA GLY A 73 -15.23 -2.73 5.32
C GLY A 73 -14.35 -2.32 4.13
N PRO A 74 -14.96 -2.09 2.95
CA PRO A 74 -14.22 -2.04 1.69
C PRO A 74 -13.14 -0.94 1.60
N LEU A 75 -13.37 0.21 2.25
CA LEU A 75 -12.37 1.29 2.30
C LEU A 75 -11.19 0.91 3.21
N ASN A 76 -11.44 0.21 4.32
CA ASN A 76 -10.38 -0.30 5.17
C ASN A 76 -9.57 -1.38 4.42
N ASP A 77 -10.26 -2.34 3.81
CA ASP A 77 -9.64 -3.48 3.13
C ASP A 77 -8.66 -3.05 2.04
N VAL A 78 -9.05 -2.11 1.16
CA VAL A 78 -8.14 -1.63 0.09
C VAL A 78 -6.92 -0.88 0.62
N LEU A 79 -6.95 -0.40 1.87
CA LEU A 79 -5.81 0.29 2.49
C LEU A 79 -4.95 -0.66 3.33
N TRP A 80 -5.54 -1.70 3.93
CA TRP A 80 -4.90 -2.46 5.02
C TRP A 80 -4.82 -3.98 4.79
N SER A 81 -5.45 -4.53 3.75
CA SER A 81 -5.36 -5.96 3.49
C SER A 81 -4.01 -6.37 2.92
N ASP A 82 -3.61 -7.60 3.22
CA ASP A 82 -2.34 -8.20 2.79
C ASP A 82 -2.59 -9.55 2.09
N PRO A 83 -1.83 -9.87 1.02
CA PRO A 83 -1.94 -11.18 0.38
C PRO A 83 -1.42 -12.26 1.34
N ALA A 84 -2.17 -13.36 1.48
CA ALA A 84 -1.68 -14.54 2.17
C ALA A 84 -0.56 -15.22 1.36
N ASP A 85 0.37 -15.90 2.04
CA ASP A 85 1.38 -16.69 1.34
C ASP A 85 0.74 -17.97 0.79
N ASP A 86 1.18 -18.40 -0.41
CA ASP A 86 0.66 -19.59 -1.10
C ASP A 86 0.84 -20.89 -0.29
N ASN A 87 1.77 -20.88 0.68
CA ASN A 87 2.11 -21.96 1.60
C ASN A 87 1.46 -21.78 3.00
N GLY A 88 0.53 -20.84 3.17
CA GLY A 88 -0.25 -20.64 4.41
C GLY A 88 0.52 -19.97 5.55
N ALA A 89 1.78 -19.58 5.34
CA ALA A 89 2.59 -18.86 6.31
C ALA A 89 2.24 -17.37 6.29
N THR A 90 1.34 -16.94 7.17
CA THR A 90 0.95 -15.53 7.23
C THR A 90 1.81 -14.80 8.25
N ALA A 91 2.71 -13.93 7.76
CA ALA A 91 3.25 -12.87 8.59
C ALA A 91 2.13 -11.83 8.82
N VAL A 92 1.19 -12.17 9.70
CA VAL A 92 0.07 -11.30 10.04
C VAL A 92 0.64 -10.10 10.80
N ARG A 93 0.58 -8.90 10.21
CA ARG A 93 0.58 -7.68 11.01
C ARG A 93 -0.66 -7.77 11.90
N GLY A 94 -0.50 -7.81 13.23
CA GLY A 94 -1.55 -8.21 14.17
C GLY A 94 -2.92 -7.60 13.88
N GLY A 95 -3.81 -8.38 13.23
CA GLY A 95 -5.15 -7.95 12.81
C GLY A 95 -5.34 -7.63 11.32
N ALA A 96 -4.33 -7.84 10.46
CA ALA A 96 -4.45 -7.62 9.02
C ALA A 96 -5.49 -8.55 8.40
N VAL A 97 -6.35 -7.98 7.58
CA VAL A 97 -7.29 -8.72 6.74
C VAL A 97 -6.50 -9.38 5.62
N LEU A 98 -6.71 -10.68 5.40
CA LEU A 98 -5.95 -11.45 4.41
C LEU A 98 -6.82 -11.86 3.23
N PHE A 99 -6.23 -11.88 2.04
CA PHE A 99 -6.84 -12.44 0.84
C PHE A 99 -5.88 -13.46 0.20
N ASP A 100 -6.40 -14.59 -0.27
CA ASP A 100 -5.60 -15.66 -0.86
C ASP A 100 -5.55 -15.56 -2.40
N SER A 101 -4.85 -16.52 -3.01
CA SER A 101 -4.77 -16.63 -4.47
C SER A 101 -6.16 -16.77 -5.10
N THR A 102 -7.05 -17.58 -4.52
CA THR A 102 -8.43 -17.78 -5.02
C THR A 102 -9.18 -16.45 -5.12
N MET A 103 -9.18 -15.66 -4.04
CA MET A 103 -9.82 -14.35 -4.00
C MET A 103 -9.23 -13.37 -5.02
N THR A 104 -7.91 -13.44 -5.26
CA THR A 104 -7.23 -12.63 -6.27
C THR A 104 -7.70 -12.98 -7.68
N HIS A 105 -7.73 -14.28 -8.02
CA HIS A 105 -8.18 -14.75 -9.32
C HIS A 105 -9.66 -14.42 -9.55
N GLU A 106 -10.52 -14.59 -8.53
CA GLU A 106 -11.94 -14.24 -8.61
C GLU A 106 -12.14 -12.74 -8.85
N PHE A 107 -11.48 -11.88 -8.07
CA PHE A 107 -11.58 -10.43 -8.24
C PHE A 107 -11.12 -10.00 -9.63
N LEU A 108 -9.98 -10.50 -10.11
CA LEU A 108 -9.48 -10.14 -11.43
C LEU A 108 -10.42 -10.61 -12.55
N SER A 109 -10.88 -11.87 -12.48
CA SER A 109 -11.82 -12.44 -13.44
C SER A 109 -13.15 -11.68 -13.49
N LYS A 110 -13.74 -11.42 -12.32
CA LYS A 110 -15.02 -10.70 -12.18
C LYS A 110 -14.99 -9.29 -12.77
N ASN A 111 -13.81 -8.66 -12.76
CA ASN A 111 -13.63 -7.28 -13.25
C ASN A 111 -12.88 -7.21 -14.59
N ASN A 112 -12.66 -8.34 -15.27
CA ASN A 112 -11.92 -8.43 -16.55
C ASN A 112 -10.50 -7.81 -16.49
N LEU A 113 -9.82 -8.00 -15.36
CA LEU A 113 -8.47 -7.54 -15.11
C LEU A 113 -7.48 -8.72 -15.19
N GLU A 114 -6.20 -8.39 -15.38
CA GLU A 114 -5.12 -9.37 -15.55
C GLU A 114 -4.13 -9.40 -14.39
N LEU A 115 -3.99 -8.28 -13.66
CA LEU A 115 -2.96 -8.10 -12.64
C LEU A 115 -3.41 -7.18 -11.51
N LEU A 116 -3.10 -7.57 -10.27
CA LEU A 116 -3.17 -6.76 -9.06
C LEU A 116 -1.76 -6.28 -8.70
N ILE A 117 -1.55 -4.97 -8.62
CA ILE A 117 -0.34 -4.35 -8.09
C ILE A 117 -0.67 -3.68 -6.76
N ARG A 118 0.17 -3.93 -5.75
CA ARG A 118 0.03 -3.33 -4.43
C ARG A 118 1.35 -2.98 -3.75
N SER A 119 1.31 -2.34 -2.58
CA SER A 119 2.51 -1.94 -1.83
C SER A 119 2.51 -2.43 -0.39
N HIS A 120 2.21 -1.56 0.59
CA HIS A 120 2.02 -1.79 2.04
C HIS A 120 3.04 -2.64 2.85
N GLN A 121 3.53 -3.78 2.36
CA GLN A 121 4.47 -4.69 3.01
C GLN A 121 5.89 -4.41 2.58
N VAL A 122 6.81 -4.36 3.54
CA VAL A 122 8.24 -4.35 3.27
C VAL A 122 8.64 -5.71 2.72
N VAL A 123 9.35 -5.73 1.61
CA VAL A 123 9.85 -6.94 0.95
C VAL A 123 11.33 -6.78 0.66
N LYS A 124 12.12 -7.82 0.95
CA LYS A 124 13.58 -7.76 0.97
C LYS A 124 14.16 -7.26 -0.37
N GLU A 125 13.67 -7.80 -1.48
CA GLU A 125 14.15 -7.47 -2.83
C GLU A 125 13.44 -6.24 -3.44
N GLY A 126 12.69 -5.47 -2.65
CA GLY A 126 11.90 -4.33 -3.12
C GLY A 126 10.61 -4.70 -3.84
N TYR A 127 10.45 -5.95 -4.28
CA TYR A 127 9.19 -6.48 -4.79
C TYR A 127 8.96 -7.94 -4.38
N ARG A 128 7.73 -8.43 -4.53
CA ARG A 128 7.36 -9.84 -4.36
C ARG A 128 6.23 -10.19 -5.32
N ILE A 129 6.34 -11.33 -5.98
CA ILE A 129 5.32 -11.88 -6.88
C ILE A 129 4.63 -13.05 -6.15
N GLN A 130 3.31 -13.01 -6.06
CA GLN A 130 2.47 -13.98 -5.34
C GLN A 130 1.25 -14.36 -6.20
N HIS A 131 0.50 -15.38 -5.76
CA HIS A 131 -0.78 -15.76 -6.35
C HIS A 131 -0.64 -16.05 -7.85
N ASP A 132 0.28 -16.95 -8.20
CA ASP A 132 0.52 -17.36 -9.60
C ASP A 132 0.88 -16.21 -10.56
N GLY A 133 1.55 -15.18 -10.03
CA GLY A 133 1.93 -14.01 -10.81
C GLY A 133 0.83 -12.96 -10.97
N LYS A 134 -0.30 -13.13 -10.26
CA LYS A 134 -1.45 -12.23 -10.33
C LYS A 134 -1.46 -11.13 -9.28
N CYS A 135 -0.67 -11.26 -8.21
CA CYS A 135 -0.49 -10.23 -7.20
C CYS A 135 0.99 -9.85 -7.10
N ILE A 136 1.31 -8.57 -7.33
CA ILE A 136 2.68 -8.05 -7.21
C ILE A 136 2.73 -6.99 -6.13
N THR A 137 3.52 -7.24 -5.10
CA THR A 137 3.90 -6.26 -4.09
C THR A 137 5.11 -5.47 -4.57
N VAL A 138 5.04 -4.15 -4.57
CA VAL A 138 6.15 -3.23 -4.88
C VAL A 138 6.36 -2.29 -3.71
N PHE A 139 7.59 -2.21 -3.20
CA PHE A 139 7.98 -1.39 -2.06
C PHE A 139 9.15 -0.48 -2.42
N SER A 140 8.96 0.83 -2.27
CA SER A 140 9.89 1.84 -2.82
C SER A 140 10.71 2.60 -1.76
N ALA A 141 10.72 2.14 -0.50
CA ALA A 141 11.56 2.70 0.55
C ALA A 141 12.74 1.75 0.86
N PRO A 142 13.90 1.91 0.19
CA PRO A 142 15.06 1.07 0.45
C PRO A 142 15.62 1.34 1.86
N ASN A 143 16.23 0.33 2.46
CA ASN A 143 16.69 0.32 3.86
C ASN A 143 15.63 0.92 4.80
N TYR A 144 14.42 0.34 4.79
CA TYR A 144 13.27 0.87 5.52
C TYR A 144 13.63 1.16 6.98
N VAL A 145 13.17 2.32 7.47
CA VAL A 145 13.49 2.88 8.79
C VAL A 145 14.99 2.88 9.15
N GLY A 146 15.86 2.94 8.14
CA GLY A 146 17.31 2.97 8.29
C GLY A 146 17.95 1.66 8.78
N LYS A 147 17.17 0.58 8.94
CA LYS A 147 17.62 -0.64 9.65
C LYS A 147 17.30 -1.95 8.94
N VAL A 148 16.30 -1.99 8.07
CA VAL A 148 15.83 -3.27 7.50
C VAL A 148 16.76 -3.81 6.41
N GLY A 149 17.47 -2.93 5.70
CA GLY A 149 18.39 -3.34 4.63
C GLY A 149 17.72 -3.93 3.38
N ASN A 150 16.42 -3.72 3.18
CA ASN A 150 15.73 -4.10 1.94
C ASN A 150 16.09 -3.18 0.76
N LEU A 151 15.94 -3.69 -0.46
CA LEU A 151 15.93 -2.86 -1.67
C LEU A 151 14.62 -2.08 -1.81
N GLY A 152 14.65 -1.01 -2.58
CA GLY A 152 13.47 -0.35 -3.14
C GLY A 152 13.20 -0.87 -4.55
N CYS A 153 11.96 -0.79 -5.02
CA CYS A 153 11.60 -1.10 -6.41
C CYS A 153 10.61 -0.07 -6.96
N VAL A 154 10.74 0.23 -8.25
CA VAL A 154 9.71 0.90 -9.07
C VAL A 154 9.33 -0.03 -10.22
N MET A 155 8.02 -0.24 -10.38
CA MET A 155 7.48 -1.01 -11.48
C MET A 155 7.07 -0.09 -12.63
N LYS A 156 7.54 -0.39 -13.84
CA LYS A 156 7.22 0.33 -15.07
C LYS A 156 6.34 -0.56 -15.94
N ILE A 157 5.09 -0.13 -16.15
CA ILE A 157 4.15 -0.82 -17.04
C ILE A 157 4.38 -0.32 -18.46
N ILE A 158 4.52 -1.25 -19.40
CA ILE A 158 4.75 -0.97 -20.81
C ILE A 158 3.45 -1.26 -21.56
N ILE A 159 2.82 -0.20 -22.09
CA ILE A 159 1.57 -0.30 -22.83
C ILE A 159 1.91 -0.33 -24.32
N GLU A 160 1.65 -1.47 -24.97
CA GLU A 160 1.76 -1.66 -26.42
C GLU A 160 0.40 -2.16 -26.95
N ASP A 161 -0.20 -1.44 -27.89
CA ASP A 161 -1.54 -1.77 -28.41
C ASP A 161 -1.61 -3.21 -28.95
N GLY A 162 -2.63 -3.96 -28.51
CA GLY A 162 -2.93 -5.31 -29.00
C GLY A 162 -1.93 -6.40 -28.58
N LYS A 163 -1.06 -6.14 -27.60
CA LYS A 163 -0.10 -7.11 -27.08
C LYS A 163 -0.35 -7.42 -25.61
N ASP A 164 0.23 -8.53 -25.16
CA ASP A 164 0.20 -8.97 -23.77
C ASP A 164 0.78 -7.91 -22.83
N LEU A 165 0.26 -7.85 -21.60
CA LEU A 165 0.76 -6.97 -20.54
C LEU A 165 2.26 -7.20 -20.30
N LYS A 166 3.06 -6.14 -20.44
CA LYS A 166 4.50 -6.14 -20.16
C LYS A 166 4.83 -5.15 -19.05
N TYR A 167 5.81 -5.52 -18.22
CA TYR A 167 6.33 -4.64 -17.19
C TYR A 167 7.80 -4.92 -16.89
N GLU A 168 8.46 -3.92 -16.32
CA GLU A 168 9.83 -3.98 -15.82
C GLU A 168 9.84 -3.68 -14.31
N LEU A 169 10.57 -4.47 -13.53
CA LEU A 169 10.81 -4.25 -12.10
C LEU A 169 12.21 -3.70 -11.92
N ASN A 170 12.32 -2.45 -11.51
CA ASN A 170 13.60 -1.75 -11.38
C ASN A 170 13.92 -1.56 -9.90
N THR A 171 14.88 -2.33 -9.39
CA THR A 171 15.31 -2.24 -7.99
C THR A 171 16.41 -1.20 -7.79
N PHE A 172 16.50 -0.66 -6.59
CA PHE A 172 17.50 0.34 -6.22
C PHE A 172 17.85 0.28 -4.74
N ASP A 173 19.11 0.62 -4.43
CA ASP A 173 19.64 0.68 -3.07
C ASP A 173 19.32 2.01 -2.38
N ALA A 174 19.45 1.99 -1.05
CA ALA A 174 19.37 3.21 -0.26
C ALA A 174 20.59 4.09 -0.50
N LEU A 175 20.37 5.40 -0.56
CA LEU A 175 21.44 6.37 -0.47
C LEU A 175 21.76 6.69 1.00
N PRO A 176 22.97 7.17 1.31
CA PRO A 176 23.29 7.65 2.64
C PRO A 176 22.29 8.72 3.10
N PHE A 177 21.78 8.58 4.31
CA PHE A 177 20.95 9.61 4.93
C PHE A 177 21.81 10.84 5.26
N PRO A 178 21.28 12.07 5.11
CA PRO A 178 21.91 13.25 5.67
C PRO A 178 22.09 13.03 7.18
N PHE A 179 23.30 13.24 7.69
CA PHE A 179 23.55 13.22 9.13
C PHE A 179 22.62 14.24 9.81
N ASP A 180 21.99 13.83 10.91
CA ASP A 180 21.07 14.59 11.80
C ASP A 180 19.55 14.31 11.67
N PHE A 181 19.09 13.42 10.78
CA PHE A 181 17.68 13.01 10.73
C PHE A 181 17.51 11.50 10.97
N GLU A 182 17.37 11.11 12.23
CA GLU A 182 17.01 9.74 12.57
C GLU A 182 15.55 9.42 12.15
N PRO A 183 15.28 8.21 11.65
CA PRO A 183 13.91 7.74 11.44
C PRO A 183 13.07 7.91 12.72
N MET A 184 11.81 8.29 12.55
CA MET A 184 10.88 8.50 13.67
C MET A 184 11.25 9.65 14.63
N LEU A 185 12.10 10.61 14.22
CA LEU A 185 12.49 11.79 15.03
C LEU A 185 11.30 12.54 15.66
N TYR A 186 10.16 12.61 14.95
CA TYR A 186 8.97 13.32 15.39
C TYR A 186 7.87 12.41 15.97
N CYS A 187 8.15 11.11 16.14
CA CYS A 187 7.18 10.16 16.68
C CYS A 187 7.01 10.34 18.19
N ASP A 188 5.81 10.04 18.68
CA ASP A 188 5.57 9.92 20.12
C ASP A 188 6.09 8.56 20.63
N MET A 189 7.40 8.51 20.87
CA MET A 189 8.11 7.31 21.31
C MET A 189 7.68 6.83 22.71
N GLU A 190 7.04 7.68 23.52
CA GLU A 190 6.52 7.26 24.85
C GLU A 190 5.34 6.30 24.71
N ARG A 191 4.56 6.40 23.63
CA ARG A 191 3.40 5.52 23.37
C ARG A 191 3.75 4.12 22.88
N PHE A 192 5.01 3.87 22.52
CA PHE A 192 5.51 2.55 22.13
C PHE A 192 6.13 1.76 23.30
N ARG A 193 6.14 2.31 24.52
CA ARG A 193 6.75 1.68 25.72
C ARG A 193 5.75 0.89 26.59
N CYS A 194 4.59 0.53 26.04
CA CYS A 194 3.57 -0.28 26.71
C CYS A 194 3.82 -1.78 26.53
#